data_AF-A0A699W0K9-F1
#
_entry.id   AF-A0A699W0K9-F1
#
_cell.length_a   1.000
_cell.length_b   1.000
_cell.length_c   1.000
_cell.angle_alpha   90.00
_cell.angle_beta   90.00
_cell.angle_gamma   90.00
#
_symmetry.space_group_name_H-M   'P 1'
#
loop_
_entity.id
_entity.type
_entity.pdbx_description
1 polymer ?
#
loop_
_entity_poly.entity_id
_entity_poly.type
_entity_poly.pdbx_seq_one_letter_code
_entity_poly.pdbx_strand_id
1 'polypeptide(L)' 'MRTLKKQEKSSSSVDPLAYLAHSAYGNVTNRNGKKVICYNCRGEGHVARQCKEQKREKDLQYFEDKVLLMKAKERK' A
#
# COMPACT_ATOMS: atom_id res chain seq x y z
N MET A 1 -6.17 -13.67 36.80
CA MET A 1 -7.11 -12.71 36.21
C MET A 1 -6.31 -11.72 35.36
N ARG A 2 -6.39 -11.78 34.03
CA ARG A 2 -5.65 -10.88 33.14
C ARG A 2 -6.57 -9.71 32.76
N THR A 3 -6.24 -8.53 33.26
CA THR A 3 -6.98 -7.28 33.02
C THR A 3 -6.98 -6.94 31.53
N LEU A 4 -8.17 -6.79 30.96
CA LEU A 4 -8.38 -6.34 29.58
C LEU A 4 -7.82 -4.91 29.43
N LYS A 5 -6.64 -4.77 28.82
CA LYS A 5 -6.14 -3.46 28.38
C LYS A 5 -7.04 -2.98 27.24
N LYS A 6 -7.94 -2.09 27.60
CA LYS A 6 -8.84 -1.34 26.72
C LYS A 6 -8.00 -0.69 25.62
N GLN A 7 -8.14 -1.17 24.39
CA GLN A 7 -7.62 -0.47 23.22
C GLN A 7 -8.39 0.84 23.11
N GLU A 8 -7.73 1.94 23.40
CA GLU A 8 -8.27 3.26 23.14
C GLU A 8 -8.37 3.43 21.62
N LYS A 9 -9.57 3.21 21.10
CA LYS A 9 -9.96 3.68 19.77
C LYS A 9 -9.89 5.20 19.85
N SER A 10 -8.79 5.78 19.38
CA SER A 10 -8.65 7.22 19.18
C SER A 10 -9.61 7.65 18.08
N SER A 11 -10.87 7.87 18.48
CA SER A 11 -11.89 8.48 17.67
C SER A 11 -11.50 9.94 17.45
N SER A 12 -11.20 10.27 16.20
CA SER A 12 -11.57 11.54 15.55
C SER A 12 -11.23 12.85 16.30
N SER A 13 -10.00 13.31 16.14
CA SER A 13 -9.75 14.74 15.93
C SER A 13 -8.60 14.86 14.94
N VAL A 14 -8.88 14.59 13.66
CA VAL A 14 -7.87 14.85 12.62
C VAL A 14 -7.74 16.35 12.51
N ASP A 15 -6.61 16.88 12.99
CA ASP A 15 -6.28 18.30 12.88
C ASP A 15 -6.45 18.71 11.39
N PRO A 16 -7.20 19.77 11.05
CA PRO A 16 -7.42 20.16 9.65
C PRO A 16 -6.11 20.39 8.89
N LEU A 17 -5.06 20.86 9.59
CA LEU A 17 -3.71 20.99 9.05
C LEU A 17 -3.09 19.63 8.73
N ALA A 18 -3.31 18.62 9.59
CA ALA A 18 -2.89 17.25 9.34
C ALA A 18 -3.67 16.59 8.20
N TYR A 19 -4.98 16.85 8.05
CA TYR A 19 -5.77 16.35 6.91
C TYR A 19 -5.33 16.96 5.58
N LEU A 20 -5.03 18.26 5.56
CA LEU A 20 -4.48 18.95 4.39
C LEU A 20 -3.05 18.47 4.08
N ALA A 21 -2.24 18.21 5.11
CA ALA A 21 -0.88 17.67 4.98
C ALA A 21 -0.86 16.21 4.52
N HIS A 22 -1.77 15.34 5.00
CA HIS A 22 -1.95 13.99 4.46
C HIS A 22 -2.39 14.03 2.99
N SER A 23 -3.11 15.06 2.58
CA SER A 23 -3.50 15.26 1.17
C SER A 23 -2.33 15.77 0.31
N ALA A 24 -1.38 16.52 0.89
CA ALA A 24 -0.24 17.09 0.19
C ALA A 24 1.00 16.16 0.16
N TYR A 25 1.27 15.41 1.23
CA TYR A 25 2.42 14.51 1.41
C TYR A 25 1.96 13.23 2.09
N GLY A 26 1.17 12.43 1.37
CA GLY A 26 0.51 11.24 1.90
C GLY A 26 1.48 10.28 2.58
N ASN A 27 1.43 10.19 3.91
CA ASN A 27 2.03 9.09 4.66
C ASN A 27 0.93 8.05 4.92
N VAL A 28 0.52 7.32 3.88
CA VAL A 28 -0.36 6.16 4.10
C VAL A 28 0.48 5.07 4.77
N THR A 29 0.15 4.72 6.01
CA THR A 29 0.70 3.54 6.70
C THR A 29 -0.27 2.37 6.59
N ASN A 30 0.25 1.14 6.47
CA ASN A 30 -0.59 -0.05 6.49
C ASN A 30 -1.11 -0.34 7.91
N ARG A 31 -1.98 -1.35 8.05
CA ARG A 31 -2.55 -1.78 9.35
C ARG A 31 -1.51 -2.16 10.40
N ASN A 32 -0.27 -2.41 10.00
CA ASN A 32 0.86 -2.76 10.88
C ASN A 32 1.74 -1.53 11.19
N GLY A 33 1.31 -0.31 10.84
CA GLY A 33 2.07 0.93 11.05
C GLY A 33 3.29 1.08 10.13
N LYS A 34 3.49 0.19 9.15
CA LYS A 34 4.59 0.30 8.19
C LYS A 34 4.21 1.26 7.07
N LYS A 35 5.18 2.01 6.55
CA LYS A 35 5.01 2.84 5.37
C LYS A 35 4.47 2.01 4.21
N VAL A 36 3.45 2.51 3.51
CA VAL A 36 2.97 1.89 2.29
C VAL A 36 3.95 2.20 1.16
N ILE A 37 4.37 1.16 0.46
CA ILE A 37 5.23 1.26 -0.72
C ILE A 37 4.37 1.00 -1.96
N CYS A 38 4.47 1.89 -2.94
CA CYS A 38 3.80 1.76 -4.21
C CYS A 38 4.47 0.67 -5.06
N TYR A 39 3.71 -0.36 -5.43
CA TYR A 39 4.22 -1.39 -6.32
C TYR A 39 4.49 -0.91 -7.74
N ASN A 40 3.92 0.22 -8.17
CA ASN A 40 4.14 0.72 -9.54
C ASN A 40 5.50 1.41 -9.65
N CYS A 41 5.71 2.47 -8.86
CA CYS A 41 6.88 3.34 -8.95
C CYS A 41 7.90 3.18 -7.82
N ARG A 42 7.65 2.29 -6.85
CA ARG A 42 8.44 2.14 -5.60
C ARG A 42 8.46 3.38 -4.69
N GLY A 43 7.64 4.39 -4.98
CA GLY A 43 7.45 5.55 -4.09
C GLY A 43 6.74 5.18 -2.79
N GLU A 44 7.04 5.90 -1.72
CA GLU A 44 6.37 5.73 -0.42
C GLU A 44 5.04 6.49 -0.39
N GLY A 45 4.19 6.14 0.58
CA GLY A 45 3.08 7.00 0.97
C GLY A 45 1.78 6.83 0.19
N HIS A 46 1.77 5.96 -0.82
CA HIS A 46 0.58 5.68 -1.62
C HIS A 46 0.56 4.24 -2.14
N VAL A 47 -0.65 3.70 -2.33
CA VAL A 47 -0.80 2.39 -2.99
C VAL A 47 -0.74 2.54 -4.51
N ALA A 48 -0.42 1.47 -5.24
CA ALA A 48 -0.32 1.50 -6.70
C ALA A 48 -1.58 2.03 -7.42
N ARG A 49 -2.76 1.95 -6.80
CA ARG A 49 -4.01 2.53 -7.34
C ARG A 49 -4.04 4.06 -7.33
N GLN A 50 -3.27 4.70 -6.46
CA GLN A 50 -3.15 6.15 -6.30
C GLN A 50 -1.90 6.70 -7.00
N CYS A 51 -1.12 5.83 -7.65
CA CYS A 51 0.10 6.23 -8.33
C CYS A 51 -0.25 7.11 -9.53
N LYS A 52 0.34 8.30 -9.59
CA LYS A 52 0.19 9.25 -10.69
C LYS A 52 1.10 8.91 -11.88
N GLU A 53 2.16 8.14 -11.63
CA GLU A 53 2.99 7.61 -12.71
C GLU A 53 2.19 6.59 -13.51
N GLN A 54 2.43 6.57 -14.83
CA GLN A 54 1.82 5.59 -15.69
C GLN A 54 2.10 4.18 -15.15
N LYS A 55 1.11 3.28 -15.27
CA LYS A 55 1.34 1.88 -14.94
C LYS A 55 2.56 1.44 -15.74
N ARG A 56 3.51 0.78 -15.07
CA ARG A 56 4.63 0.15 -15.76
C ARG A 56 4.10 -0.52 -17.02
N GLU A 57 4.66 -0.12 -18.15
CA GLU A 57 4.38 -0.78 -19.41
C GLU A 57 4.61 -2.27 -19.17
N LYS A 58 3.70 -3.11 -19.68
CA LYS A 58 3.83 -4.55 -19.50
C LYS A 58 4.94 -5.00 -20.42
N ASP A 59 6.17 -4.78 -19.97
CA ASP A 59 7.37 -5.12 -20.69
C ASP A 59 7.42 -6.63 -20.91
N LEU A 60 8.33 -7.06 -21.79
CA LEU A 60 8.60 -8.48 -22.04
C LEU A 60 8.81 -9.26 -20.73
N GLN A 61 9.45 -8.64 -19.73
CA GLN A 61 9.65 -9.23 -18.40
C GLN A 61 8.34 -9.56 -17.67
N TYR A 62 7.31 -8.69 -17.76
CA TYR A 62 6.01 -8.98 -17.17
C TYR A 62 5.32 -10.15 -17.87
N PHE A 63 5.48 -10.26 -19.19
CA PHE A 63 4.94 -11.37 -19.95
C PHE A 63 5.62 -12.69 -19.59
N GLU A 64 6.95 -12.70 -19.50
CA GLU A 64 7.74 -13.86 -19.10
C GLU A 64 7.40 -14.34 -17.68
N ASP A 65 7.36 -13.43 -16.70
CA ASP A 65 6.98 -13.75 -15.32
C ASP A 65 5.57 -14.34 -15.24
N LYS A 66 4.64 -13.82 -16.05
CA LYS A 66 3.25 -14.30 -16.10
C LYS A 66 3.16 -15.69 -16.74
N VAL A 67 3.94 -15.96 -17.79
CA VAL A 67 4.04 -17.28 -18.43
C VAL A 67 4.65 -18.30 -17.46
N LEU A 68 5.69 -17.93 -16.73
CA LEU A 68 6.31 -18.78 -15.71
C LEU A 68 5.30 -19.13 -14.59
N LEU A 69 4.55 -18.13 -14.12
CA LEU A 69 3.52 -18.34 -13.11
C LEU A 69 2.36 -19.23 -13.59
N MET A 70 1.96 -19.12 -14.87
CA MET A 70 0.96 -20.04 -15.45
C MET A 70 1.48 -21.47 -15.50
N LYS A 71 2.70 -21.69 -16.01
CA LYS A 71 3.32 -23.02 -16.06
C LYS A 71 3.46 -23.66 -14.67
N ALA A 72 3.71 -22.87 -13.64
CA ALA A 72 3.78 -23.37 -12.26
C ALA A 72 2.40 -23.78 -11.71
N LYS A 73 1.31 -23.16 -12.17
CA LYS A 73 -0.07 -23.49 -11.76
C LYS A 73 -0.63 -24.72 -12.48
N GLU A 74 -0.18 -24.98 -13.71
CA GLU A 74 -0.57 -26.16 -14.50
C GLU A 74 0.13 -27.44 -14.04
N ARG A 75 1.22 -27.32 -13.28
CA ARG A 75 1.93 -28.46 -12.65
C ARG A 75 1.30 -28.92 -11.33
N LYS A 76 0.03 -28.59 -11.11
CA LYS A 76 -0.78 -28.97 -9.95
C LYS A 76 -1.91 -29.87 -10.39
#